data_AF-A0A3M0YZX6-F1
#
_entry.id   AF-A0A3M0YZX6-F1
#
_cell.length_a   1.000
_cell.length_b   1.000
_cell.length_c   1.000
_cell.angle_alpha   90.00
_cell.angle_beta   90.00
_cell.angle_gamma   90.00
#
_symmetry.space_group_name_H-M   'P 1'
#
loop_
_entity.id
_entity.type
_entity.pdbx_description
1 polymer ?
#
loop_
_entity_poly.entity_id
_entity_poly.type
_entity_poly.pdbx_seq_one_letter_code
_entity_poly.pdbx_strand_id
1 'polypeptide(L)' 'MSKRPWPASAAAGGSDMKLLVRADKCRGSGECVKVCPEKAIQIVNGRAVIDQD' A
#
# COMPACT_ATOMS: atom_id res chain seq x y z
N MET A 1 -25.76 11.61 -11.17
CA MET A 1 -24.68 10.61 -11.06
C MET A 1 -23.43 11.28 -10.50
N SER A 2 -23.55 11.94 -9.34
CA SER A 2 -23.18 11.38 -8.04
C SER A 2 -21.68 11.13 -7.92
N LYS A 3 -20.93 12.24 -7.98
CA LYS A 3 -19.60 12.39 -7.41
C LYS A 3 -19.67 11.89 -5.97
N ARG A 4 -19.23 10.66 -5.74
CA ARG A 4 -19.06 10.11 -4.39
C ARG A 4 -17.86 10.83 -3.78
N PRO A 5 -18.02 11.64 -2.72
CA PRO A 5 -16.87 12.11 -1.98
C PRO A 5 -16.22 10.88 -1.35
N TRP A 6 -14.95 10.68 -1.71
CA TRP A 6 -14.03 9.79 -1.02
C TRP A 6 -14.20 9.97 0.50
N PRO A 7 -14.27 8.89 1.29
CA PRO A 7 -14.63 8.98 2.70
C PRO A 7 -13.55 9.77 3.47
N ALA A 8 -13.89 11.02 3.78
CA ALA A 8 -13.20 11.81 4.78
C ALA A 8 -13.58 11.28 6.16
N SER A 9 -12.89 10.22 6.62
CA SER A 9 -12.56 10.05 8.04
C SER A 9 -11.65 8.83 8.23
N ALA A 10 -10.39 9.15 8.56
CA ALA A 10 -9.43 8.32 9.28
C ALA A 10 -8.86 7.07 8.58
N ALA A 11 -7.90 7.28 7.68
CA ALA A 11 -6.54 6.73 7.84
C ALA A 11 -5.61 7.05 6.65
N ALA A 12 -4.97 8.22 6.72
CA ALA A 12 -3.55 8.45 6.44
C ALA A 12 -2.92 8.07 5.06
N GLY A 13 -2.51 9.14 4.35
CA GLY A 13 -1.54 9.19 3.24
C GLY A 13 -2.22 9.36 1.89
N GLY A 14 -1.97 10.36 1.06
CA GLY A 14 -0.80 11.23 0.85
C GLY A 14 -0.67 11.36 -0.67
N SER A 15 -0.75 12.58 -1.22
CA SER A 15 -0.99 12.84 -2.65
C SER A 15 0.29 12.87 -3.50
N ASP A 16 1.33 12.16 -3.07
CA ASP A 16 2.50 11.83 -3.87
C ASP A 16 2.41 10.35 -4.28
N MET A 17 2.82 10.02 -5.50
CA MET A 17 2.72 8.66 -6.07
C MET A 17 3.73 7.70 -5.42
N LYS A 18 3.92 7.78 -4.10
CA LYS A 18 4.78 6.91 -3.31
C LYS A 18 3.88 5.86 -2.68
N LEU A 19 4.02 4.63 -3.16
CA LEU A 19 3.38 3.49 -2.51
C LEU A 19 3.92 3.40 -1.07
N LEU A 20 3.06 3.59 -0.08
CA LEU A 20 3.42 3.54 1.35
C LEU A 20 2.76 2.32 2.00
N VAL A 21 3.58 1.39 2.52
CA VAL A 21 3.05 0.29 3.33
C VAL A 21 2.77 0.79 4.75
N ARG A 22 1.49 0.74 5.13
CA ARG A 22 1.09 0.87 6.54
C ARG A 22 1.37 -0.45 7.26
N ALA A 23 2.50 -0.53 7.96
CA ALA A 23 2.90 -1.73 8.71
C ALA A 23 1.83 -2.22 9.71
N ASP A 24 1.10 -1.28 10.32
CA ASP A 24 0.01 -1.56 11.27
C ASP A 24 -1.20 -2.25 10.62
N LYS A 25 -1.42 -1.99 9.33
CA LYS A 25 -2.51 -2.59 8.53
C LYS A 25 -2.03 -3.71 7.63
N CYS A 26 -0.71 -3.94 7.56
CA CYS A 26 -0.12 -4.96 6.73
C CYS A 26 -0.38 -6.33 7.36
N ARG A 27 -1.20 -7.14 6.69
CA ARG A 27 -1.49 -8.52 7.12
C ARG A 27 -0.43 -9.53 6.68
N GLY A 28 0.61 -9.09 5.98
CA GLY A 28 1.63 -10.00 5.43
C GLY A 28 1.13 -10.93 4.32
N SER A 29 -0.05 -10.68 3.74
CA SER A 29 -0.68 -11.59 2.77
C SER A 29 0.15 -11.84 1.51
N GLY A 30 1.08 -10.93 1.16
CA GLY A 30 1.93 -11.07 -0.03
C GLY A 30 1.21 -10.87 -1.36
N GLU A 31 -0.09 -10.53 -1.37
CA GLU A 31 -0.84 -10.23 -2.60
C GLU A 31 -0.27 -9.04 -3.35
N CYS A 32 0.21 -8.02 -2.61
CA CYS A 32 0.90 -6.86 -3.17
C CYS A 32 2.15 -7.27 -3.98
N VAL A 33 2.91 -8.27 -3.52
CA VAL A 33 4.09 -8.79 -4.23
C VAL A 33 3.69 -9.50 -5.52
N LYS A 34 2.57 -10.24 -5.52
CA LYS A 34 2.08 -10.98 -6.69
C LYS A 34 1.55 -10.07 -7.79
N VAL A 35 0.90 -8.98 -7.42
CA VAL A 35 0.33 -8.02 -8.38
C VAL A 35 1.36 -7.01 -8.90
N CYS A 36 2.46 -6.81 -8.17
CA CYS A 36 3.50 -5.85 -8.54
C CYS A 36 4.24 -6.30 -9.81
N PRO A 37 4.08 -5.61 -10.95
CA PRO A 37 4.70 -6.02 -12.21
C PRO A 37 6.22 -5.88 -12.20
N GLU A 38 6.72 -4.87 -11.50
CA GLU A 38 8.13 -4.56 -11.29
C GLU A 38 8.76 -5.32 -10.12
N LYS A 39 7.96 -6.07 -9.34
CA LYS A 39 8.41 -6.84 -8.17
C LYS A 39 9.22 -6.02 -7.15
N ALA A 40 8.98 -4.71 -7.05
CA ALA A 40 9.63 -3.80 -6.10
C ALA A 40 9.20 -4.03 -4.62
N ILE A 41 8.16 -4.83 -4.40
CA ILE A 41 7.61 -5.12 -3.07
C ILE A 41 8.11 -6.48 -2.60
N GLN A 42 8.64 -6.54 -1.38
CA GLN A 42 9.10 -7.76 -0.73
C GLN A 42 8.42 -7.95 0.63
N ILE A 43 8.22 -9.20 1.07
CA ILE A 43 7.73 -9.48 2.43
C ILE A 43 8.92 -9.85 3.32
N VAL A 44 9.17 -9.04 4.35
CA VAL A 44 10.22 -9.26 5.35
C VAL A 44 9.56 -9.31 6.73
N ASN A 45 9.81 -10.37 7.51
CA ASN A 45 9.21 -10.56 8.84
C ASN A 45 7.67 -10.42 8.85
N GLY A 46 7.00 -10.96 7.82
CA GLY A 46 5.55 -10.89 7.68
C GLY A 46 4.99 -9.50 7.33
N ARG A 47 5.85 -8.54 6.96
CA ARG A 47 5.44 -7.18 6.57
C ARG A 47 5.96 -6.84 5.17
N ALA A 48 5.15 -6.12 4.41
CA ALA A 48 5.56 -5.65 3.10
C ALA A 48 6.54 -4.46 3.22
N VAL A 49 7.64 -4.55 2.49
CA VAL A 49 8.71 -3.55 2.36
C VAL A 49 8.77 -3.20 0.87
N ILE A 50 8.84 -1.91 0.55
CA ILE A 50 8.91 -1.44 -0.84
C ILE A 50 10.31 -0.85 -1.03
N ASP A 51 11.02 -1.37 -2.00
CA ASP A 51 12.28 -0.80 -2.47
C ASP A 51 11.93 0.24 -3.53
N GLN A 52 12.18 1.51 -3.27
CA GLN A 52 11.86 2.62 -4.17
C GLN A 52 13.16 3.34 -4.54
N ASP A 53 13.86 2.79 -5.54
CA ASP A 53 14.93 3.46 -6.29
C ASP A 53 14.35 4.33 -7.41
#